data_AF-A0A814UF98-F1
#
_entry.id   AF-A0A814UF98-F1
#
_cell.length_a   1.000
_cell.length_b   1.000
_cell.length_c   1.000
_cell.angle_alpha   90.00
_cell.angle_beta   90.00
_cell.angle_gamma   90.00
#
_symmetry.space_group_name_H-M   'P 1'
#
loop_
_entity.id
_entity.type
_entity.pdbx_description
1 polymer ?
#
loop_
_entity_poly.entity_id
_entity_poly.type
_entity_poly.pdbx_seq_one_letter_code
_entity_poly.pdbx_strand_id
1 'polypeptide(L)'
;MRFYLRHLHEKIGEEHSKWLQEHSSTKTLSLYRGLSISKEDFAKLKAKVGGFMSITSFLSTSQDESVSRSFILPGKGETLGVLLQIEVDIEKCKTPFADVVGQSQFDNEKEILFTMGTVFRIQTVQQDSSQKIWLVHLLATDEEDKELRKLTEHMRDSIIVLNSLGSLAKQMGQHEKAIENYEKSLEIDLKYLPKTDSSLASTYNNIGSIYDDQDDHEKALFYYNRALELELKAPDPHQPRVATYYNNIESHSHIPSASIAFRLTPTPSLGRDI
;
A
#
# COMPACT_ATOMS: atom_id res chain seq x y z
N MET A 1 -3.91 5.08 16.48
CA MET A 1 -3.94 5.61 15.09
C MET A 1 -4.00 4.53 14.00
N ARG A 2 -3.14 3.49 14.01
CA ARG A 2 -3.13 2.47 12.92
C ARG A 2 -4.43 1.68 12.72
N PHE A 3 -5.16 1.36 13.78
CA PHE A 3 -6.46 0.69 13.70
C PHE A 3 -7.53 1.53 12.98
N TYR A 4 -7.54 2.85 13.19
CA TYR A 4 -8.49 3.75 12.55
C TYR A 4 -8.26 3.89 11.05
N LEU A 5 -7.00 3.94 10.63
CA LEU A 5 -6.64 4.01 9.21
C LEU A 5 -7.11 2.76 8.46
N ARG A 6 -6.81 1.57 8.99
CA ARG A 6 -7.24 0.30 8.39
C ARG A 6 -8.76 0.22 8.27
N HIS A 7 -9.48 0.53 9.36
CA HIS A 7 -10.94 0.52 9.36
C HIS A 7 -11.54 1.52 8.34
N LEU A 8 -10.91 2.67 8.15
CA LEU A 8 -11.36 3.64 7.13
C LEU A 8 -11.16 3.11 5.70
N HIS A 9 -10.02 2.46 5.41
CA HIS A 9 -9.81 1.79 4.12
C HIS A 9 -10.84 0.70 3.86
N GLU A 10 -11.13 -0.13 4.86
CA GLU A 10 -12.16 -1.19 4.79
C GLU A 10 -13.54 -0.58 4.50
N LYS A 11 -13.94 0.45 5.24
CA LYS A 11 -15.21 1.15 5.04
C LYS A 11 -15.32 1.80 3.66
N ILE A 12 -14.24 2.39 3.14
CA ILE A 12 -14.23 2.94 1.78
C ILE A 12 -14.45 1.82 0.75
N GLY A 13 -13.87 0.63 0.96
CA GLY A 13 -14.11 -0.53 0.09
C GLY A 13 -15.56 -1.05 0.13
N GLU A 14 -16.20 -1.01 1.30
CA GLU A 14 -17.62 -1.34 1.44
C GLU A 14 -18.52 -0.36 0.69
N GLU A 15 -18.30 0.95 0.88
CA GLU A 15 -19.07 2.00 0.18
C GLU A 15 -18.83 1.96 -1.33
N HIS A 16 -17.61 1.68 -1.78
CA HIS A 16 -17.31 1.47 -3.19
C HIS A 16 -18.16 0.33 -3.79
N SER A 17 -18.25 -0.80 -3.08
CA SER A 17 -19.00 -1.97 -3.53
C SER A 17 -20.50 -1.68 -3.63
N LYS A 18 -21.07 -0.92 -2.67
CA LYS A 18 -22.47 -0.46 -2.74
C LYS A 18 -22.69 0.48 -3.91
N TRP A 19 -21.80 1.46 -4.08
CA TRP A 19 -21.89 2.43 -5.16
C TRP A 19 -21.91 1.76 -6.54
N LEU A 20 -21.08 0.75 -6.76
CA LEU A 20 -21.06 -0.03 -8.01
C LEU A 20 -22.38 -0.76 -8.30
N GLN A 21 -23.07 -1.24 -7.25
CA GLN A 21 -24.38 -1.89 -7.40
C GLN A 21 -25.46 -0.88 -7.82
N GLU A 22 -25.45 0.30 -7.21
CA GLU A 22 -26.40 1.38 -7.48
C GLU A 22 -26.16 2.05 -8.85
N HIS A 23 -24.90 2.07 -9.31
CA HIS A 23 -24.47 2.79 -10.51
C HIS A 23 -24.02 1.86 -11.65
N SER A 24 -24.64 0.68 -11.77
CA SER A 24 -24.28 -0.36 -12.75
C SER A 24 -24.23 0.07 -14.23
N SER A 25 -24.85 1.19 -14.60
CA SER A 25 -24.81 1.77 -15.96
C SER A 25 -23.70 2.81 -16.17
N THR A 26 -23.01 3.23 -15.11
CA THR A 26 -21.98 4.27 -15.16
C THR A 26 -20.65 3.68 -15.60
N LYS A 27 -20.15 4.13 -16.76
CA LYS A 27 -18.88 3.66 -17.33
C LYS A 27 -17.69 4.48 -16.88
N THR A 28 -17.88 5.79 -16.75
CA THR A 28 -16.83 6.74 -16.41
C THR A 28 -17.33 7.71 -15.36
N LEU A 29 -16.44 8.10 -14.46
CA LEU A 29 -16.69 9.07 -13.41
C LEU A 29 -15.64 10.17 -13.51
N SER A 30 -16.09 11.40 -13.72
CA SER A 30 -15.24 12.59 -13.76
C SER A 30 -15.28 13.32 -12.42
N LEU A 31 -14.10 13.60 -11.89
CA LEU A 31 -13.89 14.19 -10.58
C LEU A 31 -12.87 15.32 -10.67
N TYR A 32 -12.98 16.26 -9.75
CA TYR A 32 -12.18 17.47 -9.75
C TYR A 32 -11.59 17.71 -8.37
N ARG A 33 -10.39 18.30 -8.36
CA ARG A 33 -9.79 18.83 -7.14
C ARG A 33 -8.95 20.05 -7.44
N GLY A 34 -9.31 21.20 -6.88
CA GLY A 34 -8.47 22.38 -6.85
C GLY A 34 -7.41 22.29 -5.75
N LEU A 35 -6.18 22.66 -6.08
CA LEU A 35 -5.09 22.81 -5.11
C LEU A 35 -4.08 23.85 -5.57
N SER A 36 -3.18 24.22 -4.66
CA SER A 36 -2.02 25.06 -4.95
C SER A 36 -0.76 24.27 -4.65
N ILE A 37 0.13 24.16 -5.63
CA ILE A 37 1.40 23.42 -5.48
C ILE A 37 2.60 24.31 -5.75
N SER A 38 3.75 23.95 -5.18
CA SER A 38 5.00 24.69 -5.41
C SER A 38 5.41 24.63 -6.89
N LYS A 39 6.14 25.65 -7.37
CA LYS A 39 6.71 25.64 -8.73
C LYS A 39 7.64 24.43 -8.94
N GLU A 40 8.37 24.01 -7.91
CA GLU A 40 9.28 22.86 -7.97
C GLU A 40 8.51 21.55 -8.17
N ASP A 41 7.48 21.31 -7.36
CA ASP A 41 6.68 20.09 -7.45
C ASP A 41 5.84 20.06 -8.73
N PHE A 42 5.35 21.22 -9.17
CA PHE A 42 4.71 21.34 -10.47
C PHE A 42 5.68 21.00 -11.61
N ALA A 43 6.94 21.45 -11.54
CA ALA A 43 7.94 21.10 -12.55
C ALA A 43 8.21 19.59 -12.58
N LYS A 44 8.30 18.94 -11.42
CA LYS A 44 8.43 17.47 -11.32
C LYS A 44 7.21 16.76 -11.93
N LEU A 45 6.00 17.21 -11.60
CA LEU A 45 4.75 16.68 -12.15
C LEU A 45 4.72 16.80 -13.67
N LYS A 46 5.01 18.01 -14.20
CA LYS A 46 5.03 18.29 -15.64
C LYS A 46 6.09 17.50 -16.40
N ALA A 47 7.25 17.24 -15.79
CA ALA A 47 8.31 16.41 -16.37
C ALA A 47 7.96 14.92 -16.41
N LYS A 48 6.92 14.48 -15.68
CA LYS A 48 6.50 13.08 -15.54
C LYS A 48 5.16 12.78 -16.24
N VAL A 49 4.74 13.61 -17.18
CA VAL A 49 3.59 13.31 -18.05
C VAL A 49 3.80 11.96 -18.75
N GLY A 50 2.78 11.12 -18.75
CA GLY A 50 2.82 9.71 -19.16
C GLY A 50 3.22 8.74 -18.03
N GLY A 51 3.78 9.24 -16.93
CA GLY A 51 4.13 8.47 -15.75
C GLY A 51 3.00 8.39 -14.72
N PHE A 52 3.36 7.92 -13.53
CA PHE A 52 2.44 7.73 -12.41
C PHE A 52 2.65 8.74 -11.29
N MET A 53 1.57 9.06 -10.60
CA MET A 53 1.50 9.86 -9.39
C MET A 53 0.71 9.07 -8.35
N SER A 54 1.26 8.94 -7.14
CA SER A 54 0.50 8.42 -5.99
C SER A 54 0.20 9.54 -5.02
N ILE A 55 -0.98 9.52 -4.40
CA ILE A 55 -1.31 10.44 -3.32
C ILE A 55 -1.15 9.72 -1.99
N THR A 56 -0.29 10.28 -1.12
CA THR A 56 0.08 9.67 0.17
C THR A 56 -0.91 9.98 1.29
N SER A 57 -1.99 10.70 0.98
CA SER A 57 -3.10 11.02 1.89
C SER A 57 -4.42 10.61 1.25
N PHE A 58 -5.50 10.62 2.02
CA PHE A 58 -6.84 10.56 1.43
C PHE A 58 -7.02 11.78 0.52
N LEU A 59 -7.64 11.55 -0.64
CA LEU A 59 -7.92 12.61 -1.61
C LEU A 59 -9.43 12.81 -1.69
N SER A 60 -9.88 13.92 -1.17
CA SER A 60 -11.24 14.43 -1.35
C SER A 60 -11.35 15.11 -2.72
N THR A 61 -12.38 14.75 -3.47
CA THR A 61 -12.66 15.25 -4.83
C THR A 61 -14.14 15.54 -4.98
N SER A 62 -14.50 16.36 -5.96
CA SER A 62 -15.89 16.71 -6.24
C SER A 62 -16.29 16.32 -7.64
N GLN A 63 -17.53 15.90 -7.86
CA GLN A 63 -18.09 15.85 -9.22
C GLN A 63 -18.40 17.25 -9.78
N ASP A 64 -18.46 18.28 -8.93
CA ASP A 64 -18.66 19.66 -9.34
C ASP A 64 -17.31 20.39 -9.51
N GLU A 65 -17.01 20.72 -10.76
CA GLU A 65 -15.80 21.47 -11.12
C GLU A 65 -15.77 22.87 -10.47
N SER A 66 -16.93 23.52 -10.36
CA SER A 66 -17.02 24.88 -9.82
C SER A 66 -16.66 24.92 -8.34
N VAL A 67 -17.12 23.92 -7.57
CA VAL A 67 -16.77 23.74 -6.17
C VAL A 67 -15.27 23.49 -6.05
N SER A 68 -14.71 22.60 -6.88
CA SER A 68 -13.27 22.32 -6.89
C SER A 68 -12.42 23.55 -7.21
N ARG A 69 -12.84 24.39 -8.15
CA ARG A 69 -12.15 25.63 -8.52
C ARG A 69 -12.10 26.64 -7.36
N SER A 70 -13.07 26.64 -6.46
CA SER A 70 -13.09 27.53 -5.30
C SER A 70 -11.91 27.28 -4.33
N PHE A 71 -11.36 26.06 -4.32
CA PHE A 71 -10.20 25.70 -3.51
C PHE A 71 -8.85 26.08 -4.13
N ILE A 72 -8.84 26.56 -5.37
CA ILE A 72 -7.61 27.02 -6.01
C ILE A 72 -7.26 28.38 -5.45
N LEU A 73 -6.25 28.44 -4.59
CA LEU A 73 -5.74 29.73 -4.14
C LEU A 73 -4.95 30.36 -5.30
N PRO A 74 -5.30 31.58 -5.74
CA PRO A 74 -4.58 32.27 -6.80
C PRO A 74 -3.12 32.45 -6.39
N GLY A 75 -2.20 32.03 -7.25
CA GLY A 75 -0.77 31.93 -6.96
C GLY A 75 -0.19 33.23 -6.41
N LYS A 76 -0.04 33.30 -5.08
CA LYS A 76 0.74 34.33 -4.40
C LYS A 76 2.12 33.73 -4.11
N GLY A 77 3.17 34.32 -4.69
CA GLY A 77 4.57 33.91 -4.46
C GLY A 77 5.04 32.75 -5.35
N GLU A 78 5.45 31.64 -4.73
CA GLU A 78 6.09 30.48 -5.39
C GLU A 78 5.14 29.32 -5.70
N THR A 79 3.84 29.50 -5.52
CA THR A 79 2.83 28.47 -5.80
C THR A 79 2.08 28.72 -7.09
N LEU A 80 1.60 27.65 -7.71
CA LEU A 80 0.78 27.64 -8.91
C LEU A 80 -0.59 27.02 -8.57
N GLY A 81 -1.65 27.65 -9.08
CA GLY A 81 -2.99 27.09 -9.00
C GLY A 81 -3.16 25.95 -9.99
N VAL A 82 -3.61 24.80 -9.50
CA VAL A 82 -3.79 23.59 -10.29
C VAL A 82 -5.17 23.02 -10.06
N LEU A 83 -5.85 22.65 -11.15
CA LEU A 83 -7.06 21.86 -11.13
C LEU A 83 -6.71 20.45 -11.63
N LEU A 84 -6.86 19.47 -10.75
CA LEU A 84 -6.83 18.06 -11.15
C LEU A 84 -8.19 17.72 -11.73
N GLN A 85 -8.19 17.20 -12.95
CA GLN A 85 -9.33 16.55 -13.56
C GLN A 85 -9.03 15.05 -13.59
N ILE A 86 -9.73 14.29 -12.77
CA ILE A 86 -9.53 12.86 -12.56
C ILE A 86 -10.65 12.13 -13.28
N GLU A 87 -10.28 11.23 -14.17
CA GLU A 87 -11.19 10.28 -14.79
C GLU A 87 -11.01 8.90 -14.17
N VAL A 88 -12.12 8.28 -13.78
CA VAL A 88 -12.16 6.88 -13.33
C VAL A 88 -12.96 6.09 -14.35
N ASP A 89 -12.30 5.15 -15.01
CA ASP A 89 -12.96 4.15 -15.84
C ASP A 89 -13.45 3.03 -14.91
N ILE A 90 -14.75 2.99 -14.65
CA ILE A 90 -15.37 2.08 -13.66
C ILE A 90 -15.27 0.62 -14.12
N GLU A 91 -15.21 0.37 -15.43
CA GLU A 91 -15.09 -0.98 -15.98
C GLU A 91 -13.66 -1.53 -15.86
N LYS A 92 -12.64 -0.65 -15.81
CA LYS A 92 -11.23 -1.05 -15.78
C LYS A 92 -10.55 -0.86 -14.44
N CYS A 93 -10.87 0.19 -13.70
CA CYS A 93 -10.20 0.57 -12.47
C CYS A 93 -11.00 0.10 -11.25
N LYS A 94 -10.39 -0.78 -10.46
CA LYS A 94 -10.92 -1.35 -9.22
C LYS A 94 -10.48 -0.57 -7.99
N THR A 95 -9.90 0.62 -8.17
CA THR A 95 -9.43 1.43 -7.05
C THR A 95 -10.62 1.86 -6.20
N PRO A 96 -10.63 1.57 -4.89
CA PRO A 96 -11.77 1.87 -4.04
C PRO A 96 -11.85 3.38 -3.75
N PHE A 97 -13.07 3.89 -3.83
CA PHE A 97 -13.45 5.24 -3.46
C PHE A 97 -14.81 5.23 -2.76
N ALA A 98 -15.07 6.21 -1.91
CA ALA A 98 -16.35 6.34 -1.21
C ALA A 98 -17.09 7.60 -1.66
N ASP A 99 -18.38 7.46 -1.91
CA ASP A 99 -19.29 8.59 -2.02
C ASP A 99 -19.66 9.08 -0.61
N VAL A 100 -19.37 10.35 -0.32
CA VAL A 100 -19.56 10.95 1.00
C VAL A 100 -20.49 12.17 0.98
N VAL A 101 -21.42 12.26 0.01
CA VAL A 101 -22.41 13.36 -0.15
C VAL A 101 -23.10 13.80 1.15
N GLY A 102 -23.36 12.88 2.08
CA GLY A 102 -24.05 13.15 3.34
C GLY A 102 -23.14 13.47 4.54
N GLN A 103 -21.82 13.47 4.34
CA GLN A 103 -20.80 13.70 5.37
C GLN A 103 -19.81 14.80 4.97
N SER A 104 -19.97 15.38 3.79
CA SER A 104 -19.16 16.50 3.31
C SER A 104 -19.42 17.76 4.12
N GLN A 105 -18.48 18.69 4.08
CA GLN A 105 -18.65 20.01 4.69
C GLN A 105 -19.63 20.90 3.90
N PHE A 106 -19.91 20.57 2.65
CA PHE A 106 -20.73 21.36 1.73
C PHE A 106 -22.04 20.64 1.45
N ASP A 107 -23.15 21.25 1.88
CA ASP A 107 -24.49 20.70 1.66
C ASP A 107 -24.75 20.44 0.17
N ASN A 108 -25.17 19.21 -0.16
CA ASN A 108 -25.45 18.72 -1.51
C ASN A 108 -24.24 18.59 -2.45
N GLU A 109 -23.00 18.65 -1.94
CA GLU A 109 -21.82 18.33 -2.77
C GLU A 109 -21.70 16.83 -3.00
N LYS A 110 -21.47 16.43 -4.26
CA LYS A 110 -21.10 15.05 -4.60
C LYS A 110 -19.61 14.82 -4.41
N GLU A 111 -19.22 14.70 -3.14
CA GLU A 111 -17.84 14.46 -2.73
C GLU A 111 -17.49 12.98 -2.85
N ILE A 112 -16.39 12.68 -3.55
CA ILE A 112 -15.80 11.36 -3.65
C ILE A 112 -14.44 11.35 -2.93
N LEU A 113 -14.25 10.39 -2.04
CA LEU A 113 -13.04 10.21 -1.25
C LEU A 113 -12.25 9.00 -1.73
N PHE A 114 -11.02 9.22 -2.20
CA PHE A 114 -10.06 8.17 -2.51
C PHE A 114 -9.22 7.76 -1.31
N THR A 115 -8.88 6.47 -1.27
CA THR A 115 -7.98 5.89 -0.28
C THR A 115 -6.53 6.36 -0.46
N MET A 116 -5.76 6.37 0.63
CA MET A 116 -4.32 6.58 0.59
C MET A 116 -3.64 5.56 -0.31
N GLY A 117 -2.64 6.00 -1.09
CA GLY A 117 -1.89 5.11 -1.99
C GLY A 117 -2.56 4.90 -3.34
N THR A 118 -3.70 5.55 -3.60
CA THR A 118 -4.29 5.59 -4.94
C THR A 118 -3.27 6.12 -5.95
N VAL A 119 -3.14 5.42 -7.06
CA VAL A 119 -2.23 5.76 -8.16
C VAL A 119 -3.04 6.33 -9.33
N PHE A 120 -2.50 7.39 -9.92
CA PHE A 120 -3.04 8.05 -11.09
C PHE A 120 -1.98 8.11 -12.18
N ARG A 121 -2.37 7.89 -13.43
CA ARG A 121 -1.53 8.19 -14.59
C ARG A 121 -1.71 9.66 -14.98
N ILE A 122 -0.61 10.37 -15.13
CA ILE A 122 -0.61 11.76 -15.61
C ILE A 122 -0.79 11.74 -17.12
N GLN A 123 -1.97 12.11 -17.61
CA GLN A 123 -2.28 12.10 -19.04
C GLN A 123 -1.74 13.36 -19.73
N THR A 124 -2.18 14.53 -19.29
CA THR A 124 -1.77 15.80 -19.88
C THR A 124 -1.68 16.90 -18.83
N VAL A 125 -0.87 17.92 -19.11
CA VAL A 125 -0.74 19.13 -18.30
C VAL A 125 -0.85 20.32 -19.24
N GLN A 126 -1.91 21.11 -19.09
CA GLN A 126 -2.23 22.24 -19.95
C GLN A 126 -2.38 23.51 -19.12
N GLN A 127 -2.02 24.66 -19.70
CA GLN A 127 -2.24 25.94 -19.04
C GLN A 127 -3.55 26.54 -19.55
N ASP A 128 -4.48 26.83 -18.64
CA ASP A 128 -5.63 27.66 -18.97
C ASP A 128 -5.17 29.13 -19.01
N SER A 129 -4.98 29.61 -20.24
CA SER A 129 -4.50 30.97 -20.51
C SER A 129 -5.46 32.04 -20.02
N SER A 130 -6.75 31.70 -19.84
CA SER A 130 -7.79 32.65 -19.43
C SER A 130 -7.80 32.86 -17.91
N GLN A 131 -7.49 31.82 -17.14
CA GLN A 131 -7.62 31.82 -15.67
C GLN A 131 -6.29 31.74 -14.91
N LYS A 132 -5.15 31.67 -15.61
CA LYS A 132 -3.80 31.51 -15.01
C LYS A 132 -3.68 30.27 -14.09
N ILE A 133 -4.47 29.25 -14.35
CA ILE A 133 -4.39 27.95 -13.66
C ILE A 133 -3.83 26.90 -14.61
N TRP A 134 -3.36 25.79 -14.04
CA TRP A 134 -2.96 24.61 -14.79
C TRP A 134 -4.00 23.51 -14.64
N LEU A 135 -4.41 22.93 -15.77
CA LEU A 135 -5.26 21.75 -15.85
C LEU A 135 -4.37 20.52 -15.94
N VAL A 136 -4.54 19.60 -15.01
CA VAL A 136 -3.81 18.32 -14.99
C VAL A 136 -4.84 17.21 -15.15
N HIS A 137 -4.82 16.56 -16.30
CA HIS A 137 -5.67 15.40 -16.56
C HIS A 137 -5.01 14.16 -15.99
N LEU A 138 -5.73 13.48 -15.11
CA LEU A 138 -5.31 12.27 -14.42
C LEU A 138 -6.28 11.15 -14.77
N LEU A 139 -5.75 9.94 -14.95
CA LEU A 139 -6.54 8.72 -15.08
C LEU A 139 -6.29 7.84 -13.86
N ALA A 140 -7.34 7.50 -13.11
CA ALA A 140 -7.23 6.53 -12.02
C ALA A 140 -6.81 5.17 -12.58
N THR A 141 -5.85 4.54 -11.94
CA THR A 141 -5.22 3.31 -12.42
C THR A 141 -4.95 2.35 -11.27
N ASP A 142 -4.84 1.07 -11.58
CA ASP A 142 -4.56 -0.01 -10.64
C ASP A 142 -3.56 -1.01 -11.25
N GLU A 143 -3.41 -2.19 -10.63
CA GLU A 143 -2.50 -3.24 -11.09
C GLU A 143 -2.81 -3.80 -12.49
N GLU A 144 -3.95 -3.47 -13.11
CA GLU A 144 -4.27 -3.88 -14.48
C GLU A 144 -3.55 -3.01 -15.54
N ASP A 145 -3.00 -1.84 -15.16
CA ASP A 145 -2.17 -1.07 -16.07
C ASP A 145 -0.84 -1.77 -16.34
N LYS A 146 -0.56 -2.06 -17.62
CA LYS A 146 0.62 -2.84 -18.04
C LYS A 146 1.95 -2.26 -17.57
N GLU A 147 2.10 -0.93 -17.56
CA GLU A 147 3.37 -0.32 -17.17
C GLU A 147 3.48 -0.24 -15.64
N LEU A 148 2.37 -0.02 -14.93
CA LEU A 148 2.35 -0.08 -13.47
C LEU A 148 2.64 -1.51 -13.00
N ARG A 149 2.03 -2.49 -13.66
CA ARG A 149 2.27 -3.90 -13.43
C ARG A 149 3.72 -4.28 -13.69
N LYS A 150 4.30 -3.90 -14.82
CA LYS A 150 5.74 -4.12 -15.10
C LYS A 150 6.63 -3.49 -14.02
N LEU A 151 6.30 -2.29 -13.54
CA LEU A 151 7.05 -1.64 -12.48
C LEU A 151 6.94 -2.44 -11.17
N THR A 152 5.74 -2.86 -10.78
CA THR A 152 5.49 -3.69 -9.60
C THR A 152 6.17 -5.06 -9.72
N GLU A 153 6.11 -5.68 -10.90
CA GLU A 153 6.78 -6.96 -11.21
C GLU A 153 8.30 -6.80 -11.14
N HIS A 154 8.89 -5.79 -11.78
CA HIS A 154 10.33 -5.53 -11.71
C HIS A 154 10.82 -5.31 -10.27
N MET A 155 10.01 -4.61 -9.46
CA MET A 155 10.29 -4.43 -8.05
C MET A 155 10.23 -5.76 -7.28
N ARG A 156 9.21 -6.59 -7.52
CA ARG A 156 9.10 -7.95 -6.95
C ARG A 156 10.25 -8.85 -7.40
N ASP A 157 10.65 -8.80 -8.67
CA ASP A 157 11.78 -9.56 -9.20
C ASP A 157 13.09 -9.13 -8.52
N SER A 158 13.28 -7.83 -8.30
CA SER A 158 14.43 -7.31 -7.57
C SER A 158 14.48 -7.85 -6.12
N ILE A 159 13.33 -7.91 -5.44
CA ILE A 159 13.18 -8.51 -4.10
C ILE A 159 13.54 -10.01 -4.11
N ILE A 160 13.02 -10.78 -5.06
CA ILE A 160 13.28 -12.22 -5.19
C ILE A 160 14.77 -12.49 -5.46
N VAL A 161 15.39 -11.70 -6.34
CA VAL A 161 16.81 -11.79 -6.67
C VAL A 161 17.67 -11.47 -5.44
N LEU A 162 17.35 -10.41 -4.69
CA LEU A 162 18.08 -10.05 -3.47
C LEU A 162 17.98 -11.16 -2.40
N ASN A 163 16.80 -11.72 -2.17
CA ASN A 163 16.63 -12.84 -1.24
C ASN A 163 17.38 -14.11 -1.70
N SER A 164 17.43 -14.36 -3.01
CA SER A 164 18.19 -15.49 -3.58
C SER A 164 19.70 -15.29 -3.43
N LEU A 165 20.20 -14.07 -3.69
CA LEU A 165 21.60 -13.70 -3.49
C LEU A 165 21.99 -13.78 -2.02
N GLY A 166 21.12 -13.32 -1.10
CA GLY A 166 21.31 -13.47 0.34
C GLY A 166 21.45 -14.94 0.75
N SER A 167 20.58 -15.80 0.22
CA SER A 167 20.61 -17.24 0.50
C SER A 167 21.88 -17.91 -0.03
N LEU A 168 22.30 -17.56 -1.25
CA LEU A 168 23.54 -18.06 -1.85
C LEU A 168 24.77 -17.57 -1.06
N ALA A 169 24.81 -16.30 -0.69
CA ALA A 169 25.88 -15.72 0.12
C ALA A 169 25.99 -16.41 1.48
N LYS A 170 24.84 -16.72 2.13
CA LYS A 170 24.80 -17.51 3.36
C LYS A 170 25.42 -18.89 3.17
N GLN A 171 25.03 -19.62 2.11
CA GLN A 171 25.59 -20.94 1.80
C GLN A 171 27.10 -20.91 1.52
N MET A 172 27.60 -19.79 1.01
CA MET A 172 29.03 -19.56 0.79
C MET A 172 29.79 -19.08 2.06
N GLY A 173 29.13 -18.99 3.21
CA GLY A 173 29.70 -18.45 4.46
C GLY A 173 29.93 -16.94 4.46
N GLN A 174 29.38 -16.21 3.49
CA GLN A 174 29.50 -14.75 3.37
C GLN A 174 28.38 -14.07 4.14
N HIS A 175 28.38 -14.21 5.47
CA HIS A 175 27.30 -13.77 6.36
C HIS A 175 26.97 -12.28 6.25
N GLU A 176 27.97 -11.39 6.21
CA GLU A 176 27.75 -9.94 6.10
C GLU A 176 27.06 -9.54 4.79
N LYS A 177 27.50 -10.12 3.66
CA LYS A 177 26.86 -9.90 2.35
C LYS A 177 25.46 -10.50 2.29
N ALA A 178 25.23 -11.60 2.99
CA ALA A 178 23.91 -12.20 3.06
C ALA A 178 22.94 -11.27 3.79
N ILE A 179 23.35 -10.72 4.95
CA ILE A 179 22.58 -9.72 5.69
C ILE A 179 22.33 -8.48 4.83
N GLU A 180 23.34 -7.93 4.15
CA GLU A 180 23.18 -6.74 3.30
C GLU A 180 22.12 -6.95 2.21
N ASN A 181 22.12 -8.11 1.55
CA ASN A 181 21.13 -8.41 0.51
C ASN A 181 19.72 -8.57 1.09
N TYR A 182 19.57 -9.23 2.24
CA TYR A 182 18.28 -9.36 2.92
C TYR A 182 17.76 -8.03 3.45
N GLU A 183 18.62 -7.15 3.97
CA GLU A 183 18.25 -5.80 4.41
C GLU A 183 17.79 -4.92 3.25
N LYS A 184 18.47 -4.98 2.09
CA LYS A 184 18.01 -4.31 0.87
C LYS A 184 16.66 -4.82 0.40
N SER A 185 16.43 -6.13 0.47
CA SER A 185 15.10 -6.71 0.18
C SER A 185 14.05 -6.13 1.13
N LEU A 186 14.31 -6.15 2.44
CA LEU A 186 13.41 -5.59 3.45
C LEU A 186 13.16 -4.10 3.24
N GLU A 187 14.15 -3.31 2.84
CA GLU A 187 13.98 -1.87 2.57
C GLU A 187 12.98 -1.65 1.44
N ILE A 188 13.10 -2.42 0.35
CA ILE A 188 12.17 -2.36 -0.77
C ILE A 188 10.80 -2.84 -0.32
N ASP A 189 10.70 -4.03 0.29
CA ASP A 189 9.42 -4.58 0.75
C ASP A 189 8.71 -3.64 1.74
N LEU A 190 9.41 -3.06 2.72
CA LEU A 190 8.83 -2.13 3.70
C LEU A 190 8.38 -0.80 3.09
N LYS A 191 8.90 -0.43 1.93
CA LYS A 191 8.50 0.78 1.20
C LYS A 191 7.19 0.60 0.46
N TYR A 192 6.86 -0.62 0.04
CA TYR A 192 5.74 -0.88 -0.87
C TYR A 192 4.69 -1.85 -0.33
N LEU A 193 5.03 -2.67 0.66
CA LEU A 193 4.11 -3.60 1.32
C LEU A 193 3.67 -3.06 2.68
N PRO A 194 2.44 -3.39 3.13
CA PRO A 194 2.04 -3.17 4.50
C PRO A 194 3.03 -3.85 5.46
N LYS A 195 3.32 -3.23 6.61
CA LYS A 195 4.19 -3.79 7.65
C LYS A 195 3.63 -5.05 8.35
N THR A 196 2.61 -5.67 7.77
CA THR A 196 1.94 -6.89 8.23
C THR A 196 1.93 -7.97 7.15
N ASP A 197 2.66 -7.76 6.05
CA ASP A 197 2.77 -8.73 4.97
C ASP A 197 3.65 -9.93 5.41
N SER A 198 3.12 -11.14 5.24
CA SER A 198 3.81 -12.40 5.60
C SER A 198 5.07 -12.65 4.78
N SER A 199 5.20 -12.06 3.58
CA SER A 199 6.43 -12.16 2.78
C SER A 199 7.67 -11.63 3.51
N LEU A 200 7.50 -10.57 4.32
CA LEU A 200 8.55 -10.00 5.17
C LEU A 200 9.07 -11.01 6.21
N ALA A 201 8.19 -11.87 6.75
CA ALA A 201 8.54 -12.81 7.81
C ALA A 201 9.65 -13.78 7.38
N SER A 202 9.64 -14.19 6.11
CA SER A 202 10.67 -15.07 5.56
C SER A 202 12.06 -14.42 5.56
N THR A 203 12.16 -13.15 5.18
CA THR A 203 13.43 -12.41 5.16
C THR A 203 13.95 -12.14 6.57
N TYR A 204 13.08 -11.76 7.52
CA TYR A 204 13.47 -11.64 8.93
C TYR A 204 14.01 -12.96 9.49
N ASN A 205 13.35 -14.08 9.22
CA ASN A 205 13.82 -15.40 9.66
C ASN A 205 15.19 -15.76 9.06
N ASN A 206 15.43 -15.45 7.79
CA ASN A 206 16.71 -15.74 7.15
C ASN A 206 17.86 -14.92 7.77
N ILE A 207 17.61 -13.66 8.13
CA ILE A 207 18.58 -12.84 8.88
C ILE A 207 18.82 -13.44 10.27
N GLY A 208 17.76 -13.83 10.98
CA GLY A 208 17.86 -14.50 12.28
C GLY A 208 18.71 -15.76 12.22
N SER A 209 18.56 -16.55 11.17
CA SER A 209 19.35 -17.77 10.93
C SER A 209 20.81 -17.48 10.61
N ILE A 210 21.15 -16.34 10.02
CA ILE A 210 22.56 -15.96 9.86
C ILE A 210 23.19 -15.59 11.20
N TYR A 211 22.49 -14.81 12.03
CA TYR A 211 22.99 -14.49 13.37
C TYR A 211 23.13 -15.73 14.25
N ASP A 212 22.23 -16.70 14.06
CA ASP A 212 22.32 -17.99 14.73
C ASP A 212 23.55 -18.80 14.31
N ASP A 213 23.84 -18.87 13.00
CA ASP A 213 25.07 -19.49 12.47
C ASP A 213 26.35 -18.78 12.99
N GLN A 214 26.24 -17.55 13.49
CA GLN A 214 27.33 -16.76 14.07
C GLN A 214 27.37 -16.80 15.61
N ASP A 215 26.55 -17.65 16.25
CA ASP A 215 26.38 -17.75 17.71
C ASP A 215 25.89 -16.44 18.39
N ASP A 216 25.35 -15.48 17.63
CA ASP A 216 24.72 -14.26 18.15
C ASP A 216 23.22 -14.52 18.42
N HIS A 217 22.96 -15.36 19.44
CA HIS A 217 21.60 -15.82 19.75
C HIS A 217 20.65 -14.69 20.17
N GLU A 218 21.17 -13.59 20.74
CA GLU A 218 20.35 -12.43 21.12
C GLU A 218 19.76 -11.76 19.88
N LYS A 219 20.58 -11.51 18.85
CA LYS A 219 20.08 -10.99 17.58
C LYS A 219 19.23 -12.03 16.85
N ALA A 220 19.63 -13.29 16.82
CA ALA A 220 18.84 -14.35 16.20
C ALA A 220 17.40 -14.37 16.75
N LEU A 221 17.25 -14.36 18.08
CA LEU A 221 15.96 -14.29 18.77
C LEU A 221 15.18 -13.03 18.41
N PHE A 222 15.82 -11.87 18.32
CA PHE A 222 15.16 -10.64 17.90
C PHE A 222 14.51 -10.78 16.52
N TYR A 223 15.26 -11.31 15.55
CA TYR A 223 14.79 -11.49 14.17
C TYR A 223 13.72 -12.59 14.04
N TYR A 224 13.89 -13.72 14.74
CA TYR A 224 12.87 -14.78 14.75
C TYR A 224 11.55 -14.34 15.39
N ASN A 225 11.60 -13.59 16.50
CA ASN A 225 10.39 -13.04 17.12
C ASN A 225 9.68 -12.04 16.19
N ARG A 226 10.43 -11.24 15.42
CA ARG A 226 9.87 -10.35 14.40
C ARG A 226 9.19 -11.13 13.28
N ALA A 227 9.79 -12.20 12.79
CA ALA A 227 9.18 -13.07 11.79
C ALA A 227 7.85 -13.67 12.28
N LEU A 228 7.83 -14.19 13.51
CA LEU A 228 6.65 -14.75 14.14
C LEU A 228 5.53 -13.71 14.34
N GLU A 229 5.87 -12.51 14.81
CA GLU A 229 4.91 -11.41 15.01
C GLU A 229 4.20 -11.04 13.70
N LEU A 230 4.95 -11.00 12.58
CA LEU A 230 4.41 -10.67 11.27
C LEU A 230 3.50 -11.77 10.74
N GLU A 231 3.93 -13.03 10.84
CA GLU A 231 3.15 -14.18 10.37
C GLU A 231 1.82 -14.31 11.11
N LEU A 232 1.80 -14.09 12.44
CA LEU A 232 0.58 -14.13 13.24
C LEU A 232 -0.37 -12.95 13.00
N LYS A 233 0.14 -11.83 12.49
CA LYS A 233 -0.67 -10.64 12.13
C LYS A 233 -1.20 -10.69 10.70
N ALA A 234 -0.76 -11.64 9.89
CA ALA A 234 -1.26 -11.82 8.54
C ALA A 234 -2.75 -12.22 8.55
N PRO A 235 -3.55 -11.81 7.56
CA PRO A 235 -4.94 -12.23 7.44
C PRO A 235 -5.14 -13.74 7.34
N ASP A 236 -4.15 -14.45 6.77
CA ASP A 236 -4.11 -15.91 6.66
C ASP A 236 -2.71 -16.43 7.04
N PRO A 237 -2.44 -16.68 8.34
CA PRO A 237 -1.14 -17.15 8.82
C PRO A 237 -0.78 -18.54 8.28
N HIS A 238 0.39 -18.68 7.66
CA HIS A 238 0.86 -19.96 7.14
C HIS A 238 1.40 -20.85 8.26
N GLN A 239 0.56 -21.78 8.73
CA GLN A 239 0.84 -22.64 9.90
C GLN A 239 2.24 -23.31 9.88
N PRO A 240 2.74 -23.84 8.74
CA PRO A 240 4.11 -24.37 8.69
C PRO A 240 5.22 -23.34 8.98
N ARG A 241 5.05 -22.07 8.59
CA ARG A 241 6.03 -21.01 8.88
C ARG A 241 6.01 -20.65 10.36
N VAL A 242 4.81 -20.52 10.93
CA VAL A 242 4.61 -20.30 12.37
C VAL A 242 5.35 -21.37 13.18
N ALA A 243 5.16 -22.65 12.85
CA ALA A 243 5.85 -23.76 13.52
C ALA A 243 7.39 -23.66 13.39
N THR A 244 7.89 -23.30 12.20
CA THR A 244 9.33 -23.11 11.96
C THR A 244 9.90 -22.01 12.85
N TYR A 245 9.23 -20.85 12.92
CA TYR A 245 9.69 -19.72 13.73
C TYR A 245 9.65 -20.04 15.22
N TYR A 246 8.63 -20.76 15.69
CA TYR A 246 8.60 -21.26 17.07
C TYR A 246 9.77 -22.19 17.38
N ASN A 247 10.05 -23.18 16.52
CA ASN A 247 11.18 -24.09 16.71
C ASN A 247 12.52 -23.33 16.81
N ASN A 248 12.72 -22.32 15.96
CA ASN A 248 13.92 -21.49 15.97
C ASN A 248 14.03 -20.60 17.23
N ILE A 249 12.91 -20.26 17.86
CA ILE A 249 12.90 -19.51 19.13
C ILE A 249 13.13 -20.48 20.31
N GLU A 250 12.48 -21.63 20.30
CA GLU A 250 12.59 -22.66 21.35
C GLU A 250 13.99 -23.29 21.42
N SER A 251 14.71 -23.39 20.31
CA SER A 251 16.11 -23.86 20.33
C SER A 251 17.03 -22.97 21.16
N HIS A 252 16.67 -21.69 21.33
CA HIS A 252 17.49 -20.67 22.00
C HIS A 252 16.87 -20.08 23.26
N SER A 253 15.61 -20.43 23.55
CA SER A 253 14.92 -20.07 24.79
C SER A 253 14.63 -21.35 25.57
N HIS A 254 15.06 -21.46 26.83
CA HIS A 254 14.81 -22.63 27.68
C HIS A 254 13.32 -22.80 28.08
N ILE A 255 12.38 -22.73 27.13
CA ILE A 255 10.94 -22.91 27.33
C ILE A 255 10.53 -24.19 26.58
N PRO A 256 10.06 -25.25 27.27
CA PRO A 256 9.72 -26.51 26.64
C PRO A 256 8.41 -26.44 25.84
N SER A 257 8.39 -27.10 24.68
CA SER A 257 7.36 -27.13 23.63
C SER A 257 5.93 -27.52 24.08
N ALA A 258 5.77 -28.03 25.29
CA ALA A 258 4.48 -28.51 25.80
C ALA A 258 3.52 -27.38 26.24
N SER A 259 4.02 -26.16 26.49
CA SER A 259 3.18 -25.07 27.04
C SER A 259 2.40 -24.28 25.97
N ILE A 260 2.72 -24.42 24.69
CA ILE A 260 2.15 -23.55 23.62
C ILE A 260 1.22 -24.34 22.67
N ALA A 261 1.38 -25.66 22.56
CA ALA A 261 0.50 -26.52 21.75
C ALA A 261 -1.00 -26.44 22.13
N PHE A 262 -1.34 -25.96 23.33
CA PHE A 262 -2.72 -25.79 23.77
C PHE A 262 -3.46 -24.61 23.09
N ARG A 263 -2.78 -23.74 22.33
CA ARG A 263 -3.43 -22.59 21.66
C ARG A 263 -3.75 -22.77 20.17
N LEU A 264 -3.39 -23.90 19.57
CA LEU A 264 -3.54 -24.12 18.12
C LEU A 264 -4.44 -25.31 17.74
N THR A 265 -5.24 -25.88 18.64
CA THR A 265 -6.32 -26.78 18.19
C THR A 265 -7.48 -25.96 17.62
N PRO A 266 -7.89 -26.19 16.37
CA PRO A 266 -9.17 -25.69 15.89
C PRO A 266 -10.24 -26.49 16.64
N THR A 267 -11.12 -25.84 17.40
CA THR A 267 -12.37 -26.50 17.81
C THR A 267 -13.16 -26.80 16.54
N PRO A 268 -13.40 -28.08 16.18
CA PRO A 268 -14.26 -28.41 15.07
C PRO A 268 -15.71 -28.20 15.50
N SER A 269 -16.46 -27.46 14.70
CA SER A 269 -17.92 -27.37 14.78
C SER A 269 -18.57 -28.75 14.63
N LEU A 270 -19.44 -29.14 15.56
CA LEU A 270 -20.48 -30.16 15.30
C LEU A 270 -21.63 -30.08 16.32
N GLY A 271 -22.85 -29.96 15.78
CA GLY A 271 -24.14 -29.99 16.49
C GLY A 271 -24.99 -28.78 16.12
N ARG A 272 -25.54 -28.67 14.90
CA ARG A 272 -26.82 -29.27 14.44
C ARG A 272 -27.96 -29.09 15.45
N ASP A 273 -28.94 -28.30 15.03
CA ASP A 273 -30.39 -28.49 15.18
C ASP A 273 -30.84 -29.46 16.29
N ILE A 274 -31.50 -28.94 17.32
CA ILE A 274 -32.95 -29.01 17.60
C ILE A 274 -33.27 -27.92 18.64
#